data_AF-A0A519JXN2-F1
#
_entry.id   AF-A0A519JXN2-F1
#
_cell.length_a   1.000
_cell.length_b   1.000
_cell.length_c   1.000
_cell.angle_alpha   90.00
_cell.angle_beta   90.00
_cell.angle_gamma   90.00
#
_symmetry.space_group_name_H-M   'P 1'
#
loop_
_entity.id
_entity.type
_entity.pdbx_description
1 polymer ?
#
loop_
_entity_poly.entity_id
_entity_poly.type
_entity_poly.pdbx_seq_one_letter_code
_entity_poly.pdbx_strand_id
1 'polypeptide(L)'
;MDNEKKENYGFRESKTSHYDRRLILKIVKEVEGGLPRKEAIRIYDLGKSSLDGWMRTYGSLEYQEQTKRKNYTNLQKRTIVTAVEQGRLSIKDAKIAYNIKSEKSIRDWIRQYKTEKVEICIENTLPMAKIKPSAQDFEKEALHKALQEAELKIKALNTLIDVAEDHLKIDIRKKSGAKQSQR
;
A
#
# COMPACT_ATOMS: atom_id res chain seq x y z
N MET A 1 -30.85 -35.92 -38.99
CA MET A 1 -29.59 -36.37 -39.63
C MET A 1 -28.83 -35.11 -39.98
N ASP A 2 -28.17 -34.52 -38.98
CA ASP A 2 -27.54 -33.22 -39.12
C ASP A 2 -26.14 -33.42 -39.70
N ASN A 3 -26.04 -33.05 -40.96
CA ASN A 3 -24.88 -33.22 -41.80
C ASN A 3 -23.77 -32.29 -41.28
N GLU A 4 -22.91 -32.80 -40.39
CA GLU A 4 -21.62 -32.19 -40.03
C GLU A 4 -20.75 -32.12 -41.28
N LYS A 5 -20.98 -31.09 -42.10
CA LYS A 5 -20.02 -30.65 -43.09
C LYS A 5 -18.77 -30.26 -42.33
N LYS A 6 -17.77 -31.14 -42.33
CA LYS A 6 -16.39 -30.79 -42.01
C LYS A 6 -15.93 -29.76 -43.03
N GLU A 7 -16.23 -28.50 -42.77
CA GLU A 7 -15.71 -27.37 -43.51
C GLU A 7 -14.19 -27.40 -43.34
N ASN A 8 -13.51 -27.78 -44.41
CA ASN A 8 -12.06 -27.88 -44.46
C ASN A 8 -11.49 -26.46 -44.54
N TYR A 9 -11.39 -25.81 -43.39
CA TYR A 9 -10.73 -24.52 -43.26
C TYR A 9 -9.24 -24.73 -43.48
N GLY A 10 -8.77 -24.30 -44.66
CA GLY A 10 -7.41 -24.42 -45.21
C GLY A 10 -6.35 -25.02 -44.30
N PHE A 11 -5.84 -26.20 -44.71
CA PHE A 11 -4.61 -26.78 -44.18
C PHE A 11 -3.49 -25.74 -44.22
N ARG A 12 -2.83 -25.53 -43.09
CA ARG A 12 -1.77 -24.52 -42.95
C ARG A 12 -0.51 -25.01 -43.67
N GLU A 13 -0.14 -24.37 -44.78
CA GLU A 13 1.11 -24.68 -45.50
C GLU A 13 2.37 -24.32 -44.71
N SER A 14 2.33 -23.33 -43.81
CA SER A 14 3.48 -22.90 -43.00
C SER A 14 3.08 -22.29 -41.65
N LYS A 15 3.98 -22.40 -40.65
CA LYS A 15 3.84 -21.77 -39.33
C LYS A 15 3.76 -20.23 -39.39
N THR A 16 4.03 -19.60 -40.52
CA THR A 16 3.92 -18.14 -40.71
C THR A 16 2.69 -17.71 -41.51
N SER A 17 1.92 -18.64 -42.07
CA SER A 17 0.75 -18.32 -42.90
C SER A 17 -0.39 -17.72 -42.07
N HIS A 18 -1.12 -16.79 -42.69
CA HIS A 18 -2.30 -16.16 -42.11
C HIS A 18 -3.46 -17.16 -41.99
N TYR A 19 -4.20 -17.10 -40.88
CA TYR A 19 -5.40 -17.91 -40.71
C TYR A 19 -6.55 -17.32 -41.54
N ASP A 20 -7.37 -18.20 -42.13
CA ASP A 20 -8.59 -17.77 -42.81
C ASP A 20 -9.49 -17.01 -41.83
N ARG A 21 -9.91 -15.82 -42.23
CA ARG A 21 -10.81 -14.96 -41.45
C ARG A 21 -12.11 -15.68 -41.06
N ARG A 22 -12.61 -16.60 -41.90
CA ARG A 22 -13.83 -17.37 -41.60
C ARG A 22 -13.61 -18.32 -40.44
N LEU A 23 -12.46 -19.01 -40.42
CA LEU A 23 -12.06 -19.88 -39.33
C LEU A 23 -11.92 -19.09 -38.02
N ILE A 24 -11.30 -17.91 -38.07
CA ILE A 24 -11.17 -17.01 -36.91
C ILE A 24 -12.53 -16.69 -36.31
N LEU A 25 -13.48 -16.23 -37.13
CA LEU A 25 -14.81 -15.84 -36.68
C LEU A 25 -15.61 -17.02 -36.12
N LYS A 26 -15.48 -18.21 -36.73
CA LYS A 26 -16.11 -19.44 -36.22
C LYS A 26 -15.60 -19.78 -34.82
N ILE A 27 -14.28 -19.81 -34.62
CA ILE A 27 -13.67 -20.15 -33.34
C ILE A 27 -14.04 -19.11 -32.26
N VAL A 28 -14.05 -17.82 -32.60
CA VAL A 28 -14.48 -16.76 -31.67
C VAL A 28 -15.92 -17.00 -31.23
N LYS A 29 -16.84 -17.30 -32.17
CA LYS A 29 -18.24 -17.61 -31.87
C LYS A 29 -18.40 -18.86 -30.99
N GLU A 30 -17.62 -19.90 -31.22
CA GLU A 30 -17.63 -21.11 -30.38
C GLU A 30 -17.12 -20.83 -28.96
N VAL A 31 -16.07 -20.01 -28.82
CA VAL A 31 -15.55 -19.60 -27.51
C VAL A 31 -16.54 -18.72 -26.75
N GLU A 32 -17.27 -17.85 -27.44
CA GLU A 32 -18.37 -17.07 -26.85
C GLU A 32 -19.56 -17.94 -26.47
N GLY A 33 -19.83 -18.99 -27.24
CA GLY A 33 -20.82 -20.03 -26.93
C GLY A 33 -20.46 -20.92 -25.74
N GLY A 34 -19.32 -20.69 -25.08
CA GLY A 34 -18.92 -21.38 -23.87
C GLY A 34 -17.80 -22.41 -24.05
N LEU A 35 -17.23 -22.54 -25.26
CA LEU A 35 -16.07 -23.43 -25.48
C LEU A 35 -14.85 -22.88 -24.71
N PRO A 36 -14.23 -23.66 -23.80
CA PRO A 36 -13.03 -23.21 -23.11
C PRO A 36 -11.89 -22.94 -24.10
N ARG A 37 -11.18 -21.82 -23.93
CA ARG A 37 -10.06 -21.44 -24.82
C ARG A 37 -9.00 -22.54 -24.98
N LYS A 38 -8.72 -23.28 -23.90
CA LYS A 38 -7.77 -24.40 -23.92
C LYS A 38 -8.23 -25.52 -24.84
N GLU A 39 -9.54 -25.75 -24.87
CA GLU A 39 -10.15 -26.78 -25.70
C GLU A 39 -10.17 -26.36 -27.16
N ALA A 40 -10.50 -25.09 -27.45
CA ALA A 40 -10.38 -24.52 -28.80
C ALA A 40 -8.96 -24.62 -29.35
N ILE A 41 -7.94 -24.33 -28.51
CA ILE A 41 -6.53 -24.50 -28.88
C ILE A 41 -6.20 -25.94 -29.26
N ARG A 42 -6.73 -26.91 -28.49
CA ARG A 42 -6.48 -28.34 -28.69
C ARG A 42 -7.16 -28.89 -29.95
N ILE A 43 -8.42 -28.52 -30.17
CA ILE A 43 -9.24 -29.01 -31.30
C ILE A 43 -8.70 -28.46 -32.64
N TYR A 44 -8.33 -27.18 -32.67
CA TYR A 44 -7.96 -26.49 -33.89
C TYR A 44 -6.43 -26.33 -34.07
N ASP A 45 -5.63 -26.93 -33.20
CA ASP A 45 -4.15 -26.85 -33.15
C ASP A 45 -3.61 -25.41 -33.31
N LEU A 46 -4.15 -24.50 -32.50
CA LEU A 46 -3.88 -23.07 -32.59
C LEU A 46 -2.80 -22.63 -31.62
N GLY A 47 -2.03 -21.61 -32.00
CA GLY A 47 -1.18 -20.90 -31.05
C GLY A 47 -2.02 -20.16 -30.00
N LYS A 48 -1.67 -20.29 -28.72
CA LYS A 48 -2.35 -19.56 -27.61
C LYS A 48 -2.44 -18.05 -27.87
N SER A 49 -1.34 -17.45 -28.35
CA SER A 49 -1.28 -16.01 -28.66
C SER A 49 -2.21 -15.61 -29.81
N SER A 50 -2.43 -16.50 -30.78
CA SER A 50 -3.33 -16.26 -31.90
C SER A 50 -4.77 -16.15 -31.43
N LEU A 51 -5.24 -17.12 -30.62
CA LEU A 51 -6.58 -17.07 -30.05
C LEU A 51 -6.76 -15.89 -29.09
N ASP A 52 -5.77 -15.59 -28.26
CA ASP A 52 -5.82 -14.42 -27.37
C ASP A 52 -5.91 -13.10 -28.15
N GLY A 53 -5.22 -12.99 -29.29
CA GLY A 53 -5.34 -11.85 -30.20
C GLY A 53 -6.72 -11.74 -30.82
N TRP A 54 -7.26 -12.85 -31.33
CA TRP A 54 -8.59 -12.88 -31.94
C TRP A 54 -9.70 -12.52 -30.97
N MET A 55 -9.65 -13.03 -29.74
CA MET A 55 -10.64 -12.67 -28.71
C MET A 55 -10.57 -11.19 -28.30
N ARG A 56 -9.44 -10.50 -28.53
CA ARG A 56 -9.33 -9.04 -28.31
C ARG A 56 -9.86 -8.22 -29.48
N THR A 57 -9.67 -8.69 -30.71
CA THR A 57 -10.05 -7.94 -31.92
C THR A 57 -11.47 -8.23 -32.37
N TYR A 58 -11.90 -9.48 -32.32
CA TYR A 58 -13.18 -9.96 -32.86
C TYR A 58 -14.16 -10.40 -31.77
N GLY A 59 -13.70 -10.56 -30.52
CA GLY A 59 -14.58 -10.92 -29.40
C GLY A 59 -15.54 -9.79 -29.06
N SER A 60 -16.78 -10.16 -28.75
CA SER A 60 -17.87 -9.31 -28.28
C SER A 60 -17.47 -8.48 -27.06
N LEU A 61 -18.05 -7.28 -26.94
CA LEU A 61 -17.81 -6.39 -25.81
C LEU A 61 -18.16 -7.07 -24.48
N GLU A 62 -19.27 -7.82 -24.45
CA GLU A 62 -19.71 -8.56 -23.29
C GLU A 62 -18.67 -9.61 -22.85
N TYR A 63 -18.11 -10.34 -23.81
CA TYR A 63 -17.05 -11.31 -23.56
C TYR A 63 -15.78 -10.63 -23.00
N GLN A 64 -15.41 -9.48 -23.57
CA GLN A 64 -14.26 -8.72 -23.10
C GLN A 64 -14.46 -8.20 -21.68
N GLU A 65 -15.65 -7.75 -21.32
CA GLU A 65 -15.98 -7.29 -19.97
C GLU A 65 -15.95 -8.43 -18.93
N GLN A 66 -16.51 -9.59 -19.27
CA GLN A 66 -16.51 -10.75 -18.39
C GLN A 66 -15.10 -11.33 -18.18
N THR A 67 -14.26 -11.29 -19.21
CA THR A 67 -12.88 -11.83 -19.14
C THR A 67 -11.85 -10.85 -18.60
N LYS A 68 -12.15 -9.55 -18.58
CA LYS A 68 -11.29 -8.55 -17.94
C LYS A 68 -11.09 -8.89 -16.47
N ARG A 69 -9.84 -8.77 -16.02
CA ARG A 69 -9.52 -8.90 -14.59
C ARG A 69 -10.20 -7.75 -13.87
N LYS A 70 -10.89 -8.05 -12.76
CA LYS A 70 -11.39 -7.02 -11.84
C LYS A 70 -10.18 -6.23 -11.35
N ASN A 71 -10.11 -4.96 -11.75
CA ASN A 71 -9.09 -4.04 -11.29
C ASN A 71 -9.65 -3.29 -10.08
N TYR A 72 -8.89 -3.27 -8.99
CA TYR A 72 -9.21 -2.48 -7.81
C TYR A 72 -8.44 -1.17 -7.87
N THR A 73 -9.12 -0.04 -7.67
CA THR A 73 -8.46 1.26 -7.59
C THR A 73 -7.58 1.34 -6.35
N ASN A 74 -6.54 2.17 -6.36
CA ASN A 74 -5.68 2.33 -5.20
C ASN A 74 -6.46 2.83 -3.97
N LEU A 75 -7.47 3.70 -4.18
CA LEU A 75 -8.36 4.14 -3.11
C LEU A 75 -9.12 2.96 -2.48
N GLN A 76 -9.72 2.08 -3.30
CA GLN A 76 -10.42 0.89 -2.80
C GLN A 76 -9.47 -0.01 -1.99
N LYS A 77 -8.26 -0.25 -2.49
CA LYS A 77 -7.25 -1.04 -1.77
C LYS A 77 -6.89 -0.40 -0.42
N ARG A 78 -6.66 0.92 -0.37
CA ARG A 78 -6.37 1.66 0.88
C ARG A 78 -7.49 1.50 1.90
N THR A 79 -8.74 1.69 1.49
CA THR A 79 -9.89 1.58 2.40
C THR A 79 -10.01 0.18 2.99
N ILE A 80 -9.87 -0.85 2.16
CA ILE A 80 -9.93 -2.25 2.59
C ILE A 80 -8.79 -2.56 3.56
N VAL A 81 -7.56 -2.17 3.22
CA VAL A 81 -6.38 -2.44 4.06
C VAL A 81 -6.49 -1.72 5.41
N THR A 82 -6.94 -0.47 5.41
CA THR A 82 -7.13 0.33 6.63
C THR A 82 -8.16 -0.31 7.56
N ALA A 83 -9.29 -0.76 7.01
CA ALA A 83 -10.34 -1.43 7.77
C ALA A 83 -9.86 -2.76 8.39
N VAL A 84 -9.02 -3.50 7.67
CA VAL A 84 -8.41 -4.76 8.15
C VAL A 84 -7.36 -4.48 9.23
N GLU A 85 -6.49 -3.49 9.06
CA GLU A 85 -5.48 -3.11 10.06
C GLU A 85 -6.10 -2.62 11.37
N GLN A 86 -7.24 -1.93 11.30
CA GLN A 86 -7.99 -1.46 12.46
C GLN A 86 -8.78 -2.57 13.15
N GLY A 87 -8.77 -3.81 12.63
CA GLY A 87 -9.52 -4.94 13.16
C GLY A 87 -11.05 -4.83 12.97
N ARG A 88 -11.53 -3.86 12.19
CA ARG A 88 -12.96 -3.68 11.89
C ARG A 88 -13.50 -4.75 10.95
N LEU A 89 -12.60 -5.39 10.20
CA LEU A 89 -12.94 -6.36 9.18
C LEU A 89 -11.89 -7.46 9.13
N SER A 90 -12.30 -8.73 9.12
CA SER A 90 -11.38 -9.84 8.86
C SER A 90 -11.02 -9.91 7.37
N ILE A 91 -9.91 -10.56 7.03
CA ILE A 91 -9.52 -10.81 5.63
C ILE A 91 -10.61 -11.61 4.89
N LYS A 92 -11.28 -12.53 5.61
CA LYS A 92 -12.40 -13.31 5.06
C LYS A 92 -13.63 -12.44 4.81
N ASP A 93 -13.93 -11.55 5.73
CA ASP A 93 -15.06 -10.63 5.61
C ASP A 93 -14.80 -9.61 4.49
N ALA A 94 -13.56 -9.14 4.32
CA ALA A 94 -13.14 -8.26 3.22
C ALA A 94 -13.35 -8.94 1.87
N LYS A 95 -13.02 -10.23 1.80
CA LYS A 95 -13.20 -11.01 0.59
C LYS A 95 -14.68 -11.07 0.19
N ILE A 96 -15.57 -11.30 1.15
CA ILE A 96 -17.01 -11.39 0.91
C ILE A 96 -17.59 -10.01 0.59
N ALA A 97 -17.36 -9.02 1.46
CA ALA A 97 -17.92 -7.67 1.35
C ALA A 97 -17.51 -6.94 0.06
N TYR A 98 -16.27 -7.11 -0.39
CA TYR A 98 -15.75 -6.45 -1.59
C TYR A 98 -15.63 -7.39 -2.81
N ASN A 99 -16.20 -8.60 -2.72
CA ASN A 99 -16.20 -9.63 -3.77
C ASN A 99 -14.80 -9.84 -4.39
N ILE A 100 -13.82 -10.06 -3.52
CA ILE A 100 -12.41 -10.25 -3.89
C ILE A 100 -12.18 -11.72 -4.19
N LYS A 101 -11.53 -12.01 -5.32
CA LYS A 101 -11.32 -13.39 -5.78
C LYS A 101 -10.44 -14.21 -4.83
N SER A 102 -9.45 -13.59 -4.20
CA SER A 102 -8.47 -14.28 -3.36
C SER A 102 -8.07 -13.48 -2.13
N GLU A 103 -7.99 -14.15 -0.99
CA GLU A 103 -7.43 -13.59 0.25
C GLU A 103 -5.95 -13.22 0.10
N LYS A 104 -5.23 -13.92 -0.80
CA LYS A 104 -3.82 -13.62 -1.08
C LYS A 104 -3.67 -12.20 -1.62
N SER A 105 -4.58 -11.74 -2.46
CA SER A 105 -4.56 -10.36 -2.99
C SER A 105 -4.66 -9.33 -1.87
N ILE A 106 -5.48 -9.59 -0.84
CA ILE A 106 -5.64 -8.71 0.31
C ILE A 106 -4.35 -8.71 1.15
N ARG A 107 -3.76 -9.88 1.40
CA ARG A 107 -2.47 -10.00 2.10
C ARG A 107 -1.34 -9.31 1.36
N ASP A 108 -1.29 -9.42 0.03
CA ASP A 108 -0.31 -8.75 -0.81
C ASP A 108 -0.48 -7.23 -0.74
N TRP A 109 -1.71 -6.71 -0.74
CA TRP A 109 -1.97 -5.28 -0.50
C TRP A 109 -1.49 -4.86 0.88
N ILE A 110 -1.85 -5.58 1.94
CA ILE A 110 -1.38 -5.27 3.31
C ILE A 110 0.16 -5.23 3.35
N ARG A 111 0.84 -6.19 2.70
CA ARG A 111 2.31 -6.19 2.62
C ARG A 111 2.85 -4.97 1.89
N GLN A 112 2.28 -4.62 0.73
CA GLN A 112 2.66 -3.43 -0.03
C GLN A 112 2.46 -2.15 0.80
N TYR A 113 1.32 -2.01 1.49
CA TYR A 113 1.06 -0.85 2.35
C TYR A 113 1.97 -0.78 3.57
N LYS A 114 2.35 -1.92 4.15
CA LYS A 114 3.33 -1.95 5.24
C LYS A 114 4.71 -1.51 4.74
N THR A 115 5.14 -1.99 3.58
CA THR A 115 6.39 -1.53 2.94
C THR A 115 6.32 -0.04 2.60
N GLU A 116 5.24 0.44 1.98
CA GLU A 116 5.04 1.87 1.65
C GLU A 116 5.02 2.75 2.91
N LYS A 117 4.36 2.33 3.99
CA LYS A 117 4.41 3.05 5.28
C LYS A 117 5.81 3.07 5.88
N VAL A 118 6.52 1.95 5.83
CA VAL A 118 7.91 1.86 6.31
C VAL A 118 8.81 2.76 5.46
N GLU A 119 8.64 2.78 4.13
CA GLU A 119 9.33 3.69 3.23
C GLU A 119 9.00 5.16 3.50
N ILE A 120 7.74 5.53 3.78
CA ILE A 120 7.36 6.89 4.18
C ILE A 120 7.99 7.27 5.54
N CYS A 121 8.02 6.33 6.50
CA CYS A 121 8.69 6.55 7.78
C CYS A 121 10.23 6.64 7.63
N ILE A 122 10.80 5.91 6.67
CA ILE A 122 12.23 5.95 6.33
C ILE A 122 12.58 7.20 5.51
N GLU A 123 11.75 7.63 4.56
CA GLU A 123 11.90 8.89 3.81
C GLU A 123 11.77 10.11 4.71
N ASN A 124 10.91 10.04 5.74
CA ASN A 124 10.88 11.06 6.79
C ASN A 124 12.13 11.02 7.72
N THR A 125 12.96 9.97 7.64
CA THR A 125 14.17 9.80 8.48
C THR A 125 15.48 9.70 7.70
N LEU A 126 15.47 9.72 6.36
CA LEU A 126 16.67 9.87 5.54
C LEU A 126 16.87 11.36 5.18
N PRO A 127 18.04 11.94 5.50
CA PRO A 127 18.27 13.36 5.37
C PRO A 127 18.49 13.69 3.90
N MET A 128 17.47 14.28 3.25
CA MET A 128 17.73 14.99 2.01
C MET A 128 18.65 16.17 2.30
N ALA A 129 19.88 16.04 1.80
CA ALA A 129 20.95 17.00 1.93
C ALA A 129 20.57 18.38 1.39
N LYS A 130 21.08 19.40 2.10
CA LYS A 130 21.01 20.86 1.85
C LYS A 130 19.76 21.58 2.32
N ILE A 131 19.36 21.34 3.58
CA ILE A 131 18.60 22.33 4.32
C ILE A 131 19.61 23.21 5.06
N LYS A 132 19.77 24.44 4.56
CA LYS A 132 20.27 25.59 5.32
C LYS A 132 19.67 25.49 6.73
N PRO A 133 20.46 25.50 7.83
CA PRO A 133 19.95 25.22 9.17
C PRO A 133 18.68 26.03 9.40
N SER A 134 17.56 25.32 9.51
CA SER A 134 16.25 25.92 9.70
C SER A 134 16.31 26.75 10.97
N ALA A 135 15.69 27.93 10.98
CA ALA A 135 15.64 28.80 12.15
C ALA A 135 15.20 28.05 13.43
N GLN A 136 14.45 26.96 13.28
CA GLN A 136 14.00 26.09 14.37
C GLN A 136 15.12 25.29 15.06
N ASP A 137 16.20 24.93 14.35
CA ASP A 137 17.30 24.17 14.96
C ASP A 137 18.21 25.09 15.78
N PHE A 138 18.44 26.31 15.28
CA PHE A 138 19.08 27.38 16.07
C PHE A 138 18.27 27.74 17.31
N GLU A 139 16.95 27.81 17.20
CA GLU A 139 16.07 28.11 18.34
C GLU A 139 16.13 27.01 19.40
N LYS A 140 16.14 25.74 19.01
CA LYS A 140 16.28 24.61 19.93
C LYS A 140 17.63 24.62 20.65
N GLU A 141 18.72 24.90 19.94
CA GLU A 141 20.05 24.94 20.53
C GLU A 141 20.22 26.13 21.47
N ALA A 142 19.67 27.30 21.10
CA ALA A 142 19.61 28.47 21.97
C ALA A 142 18.78 28.20 23.25
N LEU A 143 17.62 27.55 23.12
CA LEU A 143 16.78 27.16 24.24
C LEU A 143 17.48 26.16 25.16
N HIS A 144 18.16 25.16 24.60
CA HIS A 144 18.91 24.17 25.38
C HIS A 144 20.07 24.82 26.15
N LYS A 145 20.78 25.75 25.51
CA LYS A 145 21.86 26.51 26.15
C LYS A 145 21.35 27.42 27.26
N ALA A 146 20.22 28.11 27.03
CA ALA A 146 19.59 28.94 28.05
C ALA A 146 19.12 28.12 29.26
N LEU A 147 18.59 26.91 29.01
CA LEU A 147 18.19 25.97 30.05
C LEU A 147 19.40 25.55 30.90
N GLN A 148 20.50 25.13 30.26
CA GLN A 148 21.74 24.75 30.96
C GLN A 148 22.32 25.90 31.80
N GLU A 149 22.32 27.12 31.27
CA GLU A 149 22.81 28.30 32.00
C GLU A 149 21.93 28.62 33.21
N ALA A 150 20.60 28.51 33.06
CA ALA A 150 19.65 28.70 34.15
C ALA A 150 19.83 27.64 35.24
N GLU A 151 19.97 26.37 34.87
CA GLU A 151 20.24 25.27 35.81
C GLU A 151 21.55 25.49 36.57
N LEU A 152 22.61 25.91 35.87
CA LEU A 152 23.91 26.19 36.49
C LEU A 152 23.81 27.37 37.46
N LYS A 153 23.09 28.44 37.10
CA LYS A 153 22.82 29.58 37.99
C LYS A 153 22.05 29.17 39.23
N ILE A 154 20.97 28.38 39.08
CA ILE A 154 20.18 27.87 40.20
C ILE A 154 21.07 27.03 41.13
N LYS A 155 21.88 26.14 40.56
CA LYS A 155 22.82 25.32 41.32
C LYS A 155 23.82 26.18 42.10
N ALA A 156 24.44 27.16 41.45
CA ALA A 156 25.40 28.06 42.08
C ALA A 156 24.78 28.89 43.22
N LEU A 157 23.57 29.42 43.01
CA LEU A 157 22.84 30.17 44.03
C LEU A 157 22.48 29.29 45.23
N ASN A 158 22.00 28.07 45.00
CA ASN A 158 21.73 27.12 46.09
C ASN A 158 23.01 26.78 46.85
N THR A 159 24.13 26.51 46.16
CA THR A 159 25.40 26.25 46.86
C THR A 159 25.92 27.45 47.64
N LEU A 160 25.68 28.68 47.16
CA LEU A 160 26.04 29.89 47.91
C LEU A 160 25.19 30.01 49.19
N ILE A 161 23.90 29.67 49.11
CA ILE A 161 23.01 29.62 50.27
C ILE A 161 23.53 28.59 51.28
N ASP A 162 23.86 27.37 50.83
CA ASP A 162 24.37 26.31 51.71
C ASP A 162 25.66 26.78 52.45
N VAL A 163 26.61 27.37 51.72
CA VAL A 163 27.83 27.94 52.32
C VAL A 163 27.52 29.07 53.31
N ALA A 164 26.57 29.96 52.98
CA ALA A 164 26.20 31.05 53.87
C ALA A 164 25.52 30.55 55.16
N GLU A 165 24.63 29.56 55.06
CA GLU A 165 23.99 28.92 56.22
C GLU A 165 25.05 28.25 57.13
N ASP A 166 26.02 27.54 56.55
CA ASP A 166 27.10 26.87 57.29
C ASP A 166 28.01 27.86 58.03
N HIS A 167 28.44 28.93 57.37
CA HIS A 167 29.39 29.91 57.93
C HIS A 167 28.75 30.89 58.92
N LEU A 168 27.53 31.33 58.66
CA LEU A 168 26.85 32.36 59.46
C LEU A 168 25.91 31.75 60.52
N LYS A 169 25.63 30.44 60.46
CA LYS A 169 24.69 29.72 61.34
C LYS A 169 23.30 30.35 61.42
N ILE A 170 22.87 30.98 60.32
CA ILE A 170 21.53 31.52 60.13
C ILE A 170 20.79 30.67 59.10
N ASP A 171 19.49 30.50 59.29
CA ASP A 171 18.63 29.69 58.42
C ASP A 171 18.00 30.61 57.37
N ILE A 172 18.42 30.48 56.11
CA ILE A 172 18.00 31.34 55.00
C ILE A 172 16.83 30.70 54.25
N ARG A 173 16.80 29.36 54.17
CA ARG A 173 15.76 28.62 53.45
C ARG A 173 14.46 28.49 54.26
N LYS A 174 13.33 28.74 53.60
CA LYS A 174 12.00 28.49 54.20
C LYS A 174 11.77 26.99 54.41
N LYS A 175 11.55 26.57 55.66
CA LYS A 175 11.16 25.19 55.99
C LYS A 175 9.72 24.90 55.60
N SER A 176 9.50 23.83 54.85
CA SER A 176 8.17 23.29 54.53
C SER A 176 7.54 22.71 55.79
N GLY A 177 6.82 23.53 56.56
CA GLY A 177 6.17 23.08 57.79
C GLY A 177 5.48 24.14 58.66
N ALA A 178 5.67 25.44 58.39
CA ALA A 178 4.97 26.47 59.15
C ALA A 178 3.47 26.49 58.77
N LYS A 179 2.60 26.10 59.72
CA LYS A 179 1.14 26.21 59.59
C LYS A 179 0.76 27.63 59.19
N GLN A 180 0.09 27.77 58.06
CA GLN A 180 -0.54 29.03 57.65
C GLN A 180 -1.57 29.39 58.74
N SER A 181 -1.35 30.48 59.46
CA SER A 181 -2.39 31.06 60.31
C SER A 181 -3.52 31.53 59.39
N GLN A 182 -4.63 30.80 59.40
CA GLN A 182 -5.84 31.21 58.68
C GLN A 182 -6.26 32.60 59.17
N ARG A 183 -6.51 33.49 58.22
CA ARG A 183 -7.10 34.80 58.45
C ARG A 183 -8.43 34.86 57.73
#